data_AF-A0A7S2EJD6-F1
#
_entry.id   AF-A0A7S2EJD6-F1
#
_cell.length_a   1.000
_cell.length_b   1.000
_cell.length_c   1.000
_cell.angle_alpha   90.00
_cell.angle_beta   90.00
_cell.angle_gamma   90.00
#
_symmetry.space_group_name_H-M   'P 1'
#
loop_
_entity.id
_entity.type
_entity.pdbx_description
1 polymer ?
#
loop_
_entity_poly.entity_id
_entity_poly.type
_entity_poly.pdbx_seq_one_letter_code
_entity_poly.pdbx_strand_id
1 'polypeptide(L)'
;NNPSLIVYKSQIWRLFMSSFLCSGCITYFFVVLCLWSYTRKIEARMMKVARRRVNGLDRDDDDSSWRIYFFAVFFIISLGSNLIYAMTSSGASCGSIALVLGLNSFSIAMNVREFNAGVSAISVEHDDDDQTVVQKTEMFPAPWVPTILIFLYTVCFLPYNSLIMMVSAMVLGIFTAQFVFYFTDAEESDDVTIQGGEIGNFVAMRMSSRSFSLFSILFLTLFLLLTFRVVRPNEKYKVPYLTGCNTMYSTNVDDIVNDYYGNNRERQRWLEDNDGQGTICAQMCVPNVAYIPIYWGVNGFFPFSVSHGTCEDNGYREHVSDKTITKLSYSVDVELYSFTGSDDDYVNDNAN
;
A
#
# COMPACT_ATOMS: atom_id res chain seq x y z
N ASN A 1 -2.38 -7.45 1.99
CA ASN A 1 -3.13 -6.48 1.15
C ASN A 1 -2.22 -6.04 0.01
N ASN A 2 -2.47 -6.52 -1.20
CA ASN A 2 -1.58 -6.27 -2.34
C ASN A 2 -2.39 -5.60 -3.45
N PRO A 3 -2.21 -4.29 -3.69
CA PRO A 3 -2.90 -3.59 -4.78
C PRO A 3 -2.50 -4.12 -6.16
N SER A 4 -1.38 -4.83 -6.31
CA SER A 4 -1.08 -5.51 -7.57
C SER A 4 -2.08 -6.64 -7.87
N LEU A 5 -2.74 -7.24 -6.86
CA LEU A 5 -3.78 -8.27 -7.05
C LEU A 5 -5.06 -7.77 -7.75
N ILE A 6 -5.19 -6.46 -7.95
CA ILE A 6 -6.36 -5.83 -8.59
C ILE A 6 -6.56 -6.35 -10.00
N VAL A 7 -5.47 -6.50 -10.76
CA VAL A 7 -5.52 -7.00 -12.13
C VAL A 7 -5.95 -8.47 -12.16
N TYR A 8 -5.58 -9.22 -11.13
CA TYR A 8 -5.72 -10.68 -11.12
C TYR A 8 -7.16 -11.15 -10.92
N LYS A 9 -7.99 -10.38 -10.19
CA LYS A 9 -9.37 -10.76 -9.84
C LYS A 9 -10.41 -9.67 -10.15
N SER A 10 -10.04 -8.60 -10.84
CA SER A 10 -10.89 -7.42 -11.06
C SER A 10 -11.49 -6.84 -9.78
N GLN A 11 -10.78 -6.97 -8.64
CA GLN A 11 -11.25 -6.53 -7.34
C GLN A 11 -10.91 -5.06 -7.11
N ILE A 12 -11.55 -4.17 -7.87
CA ILE A 12 -11.31 -2.71 -7.87
C ILE A 12 -11.41 -2.11 -6.46
N TRP A 13 -12.31 -2.63 -5.63
CA TRP A 13 -12.49 -2.19 -4.24
C TRP A 13 -11.19 -2.26 -3.42
N ARG A 14 -10.24 -3.13 -3.78
CA ARG A 14 -8.94 -3.22 -3.09
C ARG A 14 -8.05 -2.01 -3.32
N LEU A 15 -8.21 -1.31 -4.45
CA LEU A 15 -7.49 -0.06 -4.75
C LEU A 15 -7.89 1.05 -3.78
N PHE A 16 -9.15 1.02 -3.33
CA PHE A 16 -9.68 1.96 -2.36
C PHE A 16 -9.40 1.51 -0.92
N MET A 17 -9.67 0.24 -0.60
CA MET A 17 -9.51 -0.29 0.76
C MET A 17 -8.05 -0.32 1.21
N SER A 18 -7.08 -0.37 0.30
CA SER A 18 -5.66 -0.30 0.65
C SER A 18 -5.25 0.98 1.36
N SER A 19 -5.97 2.08 1.10
CA SER A 19 -5.73 3.37 1.75
C SER A 19 -6.23 3.44 3.19
N PHE A 20 -7.03 2.47 3.64
CA PHE A 20 -7.51 2.41 5.03
C PHE A 20 -6.72 1.43 5.90
N LEU A 21 -5.81 0.68 5.30
CA LEU A 21 -5.02 -0.31 6.01
C LEU A 21 -3.74 0.32 6.56
N CYS A 22 -3.45 0.03 7.82
CA CYS A 22 -2.25 0.46 8.54
C CYS A 22 -1.39 -0.77 8.83
N SER A 23 -0.07 -0.64 8.67
CA SER A 23 0.86 -1.76 8.92
C SER A 23 1.10 -2.07 10.39
N GLY A 24 0.71 -1.18 11.32
CA GLY A 24 0.91 -1.38 12.76
C GLY A 24 0.29 -0.27 13.62
N CYS A 25 0.42 -0.38 14.94
CA CYS A 25 -0.18 0.58 15.88
C CYS A 25 0.40 1.99 15.72
N ILE A 26 1.72 2.12 15.55
CA ILE A 26 2.38 3.42 15.38
C ILE A 26 1.87 4.14 14.13
N THR A 27 1.75 3.41 13.01
CA THR A 27 1.23 3.98 11.76
C THR A 27 -0.22 4.41 11.90
N TYR A 28 -1.03 3.60 12.58
CA TYR A 28 -2.40 3.95 12.92
C TYR A 28 -2.49 5.25 13.74
N PHE A 29 -1.66 5.41 14.78
CA PHE A 29 -1.63 6.63 15.59
C PHE A 29 -1.24 7.86 14.76
N PHE A 30 -0.22 7.77 13.91
CA PHE A 30 0.14 8.88 13.02
C PHE A 30 -1.00 9.27 12.08
N VAL A 31 -1.66 8.27 11.49
CA VAL A 31 -2.79 8.50 10.58
C VAL A 31 -3.95 9.19 11.33
N VAL A 32 -4.35 8.67 12.49
CA VAL A 32 -5.45 9.25 13.28
C VAL A 32 -5.11 10.67 13.74
N LEU A 33 -3.91 10.91 14.26
CA LEU A 33 -3.48 12.24 14.70
C LEU A 33 -3.50 13.25 13.56
N CYS A 34 -3.01 12.87 12.37
CA CYS A 34 -3.03 13.76 11.21
C CYS A 34 -4.44 14.00 10.67
N LEU A 35 -5.27 12.96 10.57
CA LEU A 35 -6.65 13.08 10.13
C LEU A 35 -7.44 14.02 11.08
N TRP A 36 -7.26 13.85 12.38
CA TRP A 36 -7.90 14.67 13.40
C TRP A 36 -7.40 16.12 13.37
N SER A 37 -6.07 16.32 13.33
CA SER A 37 -5.47 17.65 13.51
C SER A 37 -5.50 18.51 12.26
N TYR A 38 -5.39 17.89 11.08
CA TYR A 38 -5.21 18.59 9.80
C TYR A 38 -6.35 18.33 8.82
N THR A 39 -6.74 17.06 8.59
CA THR A 39 -7.74 16.75 7.56
C THR A 39 -9.10 17.36 7.85
N ARG A 40 -9.56 17.35 9.10
CA ARG A 40 -10.79 18.07 9.50
C ARG A 40 -10.73 19.57 9.23
N LYS A 41 -9.56 20.19 9.41
CA LYS A 41 -9.35 21.62 9.14
C LYS A 41 -9.33 21.92 7.64
N ILE A 42 -8.75 21.02 6.84
CA ILE A 42 -8.78 21.10 5.36
C ILE A 42 -10.24 21.04 4.89
N GLU A 43 -11.01 20.06 5.37
CA GLU A 43 -12.42 19.91 5.03
C GLU A 43 -13.24 21.15 5.42
N ALA A 44 -13.10 21.63 6.66
CA ALA A 44 -13.76 22.83 7.16
C ALA A 44 -13.38 24.09 6.36
N ARG A 45 -12.12 24.20 5.92
CA ARG A 45 -11.69 25.34 5.09
C ARG A 45 -12.28 25.25 3.68
N MET A 46 -12.24 24.08 3.05
CA MET A 46 -12.86 23.86 1.73
C MET A 46 -14.37 24.15 1.77
N MET A 47 -15.05 23.76 2.86
CA MET A 47 -16.45 24.14 3.14
C MET A 47 -16.65 25.65 3.13
N LYS A 48 -15.89 26.39 3.95
CA LYS A 48 -16.03 27.84 4.09
C LYS A 48 -15.79 28.56 2.75
N VAL A 49 -14.75 28.15 2.03
CA VAL A 49 -14.39 28.74 0.72
C VAL A 49 -15.46 28.42 -0.34
N ALA A 50 -16.01 27.20 -0.35
CA ALA A 50 -17.08 26.83 -1.28
C ALA A 50 -18.39 27.56 -0.98
N ARG A 51 -18.75 27.75 0.30
CA ARG A 51 -20.00 28.42 0.70
C ARG A 51 -20.01 29.90 0.33
N ARG A 52 -18.89 30.62 0.51
CA ARG A 52 -18.78 32.05 0.14
C ARG A 52 -19.14 32.31 -1.33
N ARG A 53 -18.94 31.32 -2.21
CA ARG A 53 -19.31 31.40 -3.62
C ARG A 53 -20.82 31.36 -3.86
N VAL A 54 -21.56 30.60 -3.05
CA VAL A 54 -23.00 30.41 -3.25
C VAL A 54 -23.77 31.65 -2.81
N ASN A 55 -23.33 32.33 -1.74
CA ASN A 55 -24.03 33.52 -1.21
C ASN A 55 -24.04 34.74 -2.16
N GLY A 56 -23.33 34.72 -3.30
CA GLY A 56 -23.45 35.74 -4.35
C GLY A 56 -24.55 35.47 -5.38
N LEU A 57 -25.17 34.29 -5.35
CA LEU A 57 -26.33 33.91 -6.16
C LEU A 57 -27.35 33.29 -5.20
N ASP A 58 -28.39 34.02 -4.82
CA ASP A 58 -29.53 33.56 -4.00
C ASP A 58 -30.18 32.30 -4.60
N ARG A 59 -29.59 31.14 -4.32
CA ARG A 59 -30.11 29.84 -4.70
C ARG A 59 -29.86 28.91 -3.53
N ASP A 60 -30.90 28.72 -2.73
CA ASP A 60 -30.98 27.83 -1.57
C ASP A 60 -30.77 26.33 -1.88
N ASP A 61 -30.41 25.98 -3.11
CA ASP A 61 -30.26 24.60 -3.53
C ASP A 61 -28.80 24.13 -3.43
N ASP A 62 -28.63 23.22 -2.47
CA ASP A 62 -27.68 22.10 -2.46
C ASP A 62 -26.37 22.25 -1.65
N ASP A 63 -26.50 22.20 -0.32
CA ASP A 63 -25.44 22.00 0.69
C ASP A 63 -24.64 20.68 0.48
N SER A 64 -24.97 19.87 -0.54
CA SER A 64 -24.26 18.64 -0.88
C SER A 64 -23.01 18.86 -1.77
N SER A 65 -22.98 19.95 -2.55
CA SER A 65 -21.99 20.13 -3.63
C SER A 65 -20.56 20.31 -3.14
N TRP A 66 -20.34 20.89 -1.96
CA TRP A 66 -18.99 21.15 -1.46
C TRP A 66 -18.28 19.90 -0.94
N ARG A 67 -19.04 18.93 -0.40
CA ARG A 67 -18.50 17.64 0.06
C ARG A 67 -17.83 16.90 -1.09
N ILE A 68 -18.40 17.04 -2.29
CA ILE A 68 -17.91 16.41 -3.51
C ILE A 68 -16.46 16.84 -3.80
N TYR A 69 -16.09 18.11 -3.57
CA TYR A 69 -14.72 18.56 -3.83
C TYR A 69 -13.70 17.92 -2.89
N PHE A 70 -13.99 17.85 -1.60
CA PHE A 70 -13.11 17.20 -0.63
C PHE A 70 -12.96 15.71 -0.96
N PHE A 71 -14.08 15.02 -1.21
CA PHE A 71 -14.05 13.62 -1.61
C PHE A 71 -13.30 13.41 -2.93
N ALA A 72 -13.44 14.31 -3.91
CA ALA A 72 -12.70 14.23 -5.17
C ALA A 72 -11.18 14.29 -4.94
N VAL A 73 -10.69 15.23 -4.13
CA VAL A 73 -9.27 15.33 -3.74
C VAL A 73 -8.82 14.04 -3.04
N PHE A 74 -9.62 13.56 -2.08
CA PHE A 74 -9.36 12.31 -1.37
C PHE A 74 -9.24 11.11 -2.31
N PHE A 75 -10.21 10.94 -3.23
CA PHE A 75 -10.22 9.84 -4.19
C PHE A 75 -9.08 9.95 -5.21
N ILE A 76 -8.75 11.15 -5.68
CA ILE A 76 -7.63 11.38 -6.59
C ILE A 76 -6.31 10.93 -5.95
N ILE A 77 -6.04 11.37 -4.72
CA ILE A 77 -4.81 10.99 -4.00
C ILE A 77 -4.83 9.49 -3.69
N SER A 78 -5.92 8.99 -3.12
CA SER A 78 -6.07 7.59 -2.70
C SER A 78 -5.95 6.64 -3.89
N LEU A 79 -6.77 6.80 -4.91
CA LEU A 79 -6.78 5.90 -6.06
C LEU A 79 -5.55 6.12 -6.94
N GLY A 80 -5.16 7.37 -7.18
CA GLY A 80 -4.02 7.70 -8.04
C GLY A 80 -2.70 7.13 -7.51
N SER A 81 -2.42 7.27 -6.22
CA SER A 81 -1.20 6.73 -5.63
C SER A 81 -1.14 5.21 -5.64
N ASN A 82 -2.26 4.53 -5.33
CA ASN A 82 -2.36 3.07 -5.42
C ASN A 82 -2.22 2.58 -6.87
N LEU A 83 -2.78 3.30 -7.84
CA LEU A 83 -2.67 2.98 -9.26
C LEU A 83 -1.21 3.11 -9.73
N ILE A 84 -0.54 4.23 -9.42
CA ILE A 84 0.88 4.44 -9.74
C ILE A 84 1.73 3.35 -9.10
N TYR A 85 1.50 3.02 -7.83
CA TYR A 85 2.22 1.94 -7.16
C TYR A 85 2.00 0.59 -7.85
N ALA A 86 0.76 0.22 -8.18
CA ALA A 86 0.45 -1.03 -8.85
C ALA A 86 1.07 -1.14 -10.25
N MET A 87 1.30 -0.02 -10.95
CA MET A 87 2.01 -0.01 -12.24
C MET A 87 3.53 -0.13 -12.12
N THR A 88 4.12 0.36 -11.02
CA THR A 88 5.57 0.54 -10.89
C THR A 88 6.24 -0.52 -10.02
N SER A 89 5.51 -1.12 -9.09
CA SER A 89 6.04 -2.03 -8.09
C SER A 89 5.12 -3.21 -7.88
N SER A 90 5.70 -4.38 -7.63
CA SER A 90 5.00 -5.58 -7.20
C SER A 90 5.17 -5.72 -5.68
N GLY A 91 4.08 -5.81 -4.93
CA GLY A 91 4.16 -6.00 -3.48
C GLY A 91 2.95 -5.57 -2.69
N ALA A 92 2.90 -5.99 -1.43
CA ALA A 92 1.93 -5.51 -0.48
C ALA A 92 2.41 -4.16 0.11
N SER A 93 1.56 -3.13 0.03
CA SER A 93 1.82 -1.84 0.66
C SER A 93 0.55 -1.34 1.34
N CYS A 94 0.74 -0.63 2.46
CA CYS A 94 -0.32 0.09 3.15
C CYS A 94 -0.41 1.53 2.60
N GLY A 95 -1.60 1.97 2.20
CA GLY A 95 -1.80 3.27 1.55
C GLY A 95 -2.19 4.40 2.51
N SER A 96 -2.47 4.11 3.78
CA SER A 96 -2.98 5.09 4.75
C SER A 96 -2.04 6.25 5.04
N ILE A 97 -0.74 5.97 5.25
CA ILE A 97 0.25 7.03 5.42
C ILE A 97 0.42 7.85 4.14
N ALA A 98 0.49 7.17 2.99
CA ALA A 98 0.61 7.85 1.70
C ALA A 98 -0.56 8.83 1.47
N LEU A 99 -1.79 8.40 1.75
CA LEU A 99 -2.98 9.23 1.67
C LEU A 99 -2.90 10.47 2.57
N VAL A 100 -2.51 10.30 3.84
CA VAL A 100 -2.35 11.41 4.79
C VAL A 100 -1.26 12.38 4.34
N LEU A 101 -0.12 11.88 3.89
CA LEU A 101 0.96 12.72 3.35
C LEU A 101 0.49 13.49 2.10
N GLY A 102 -0.28 12.84 1.22
CA GLY A 102 -0.87 13.49 0.05
C GLY A 102 -1.86 14.61 0.42
N LEU A 103 -2.73 14.40 1.42
CA LEU A 103 -3.64 15.44 1.91
C LEU A 103 -2.89 16.60 2.59
N ASN A 104 -1.83 16.30 3.34
CA ASN A 104 -0.98 17.33 3.94
C ASN A 104 -0.26 18.15 2.85
N SER A 105 0.30 17.50 1.83
CA SER A 105 0.94 18.17 0.69
C SER A 105 -0.06 19.02 -0.11
N PHE A 106 -1.29 18.54 -0.30
CA PHE A 106 -2.38 19.33 -0.87
C PHE A 106 -2.64 20.60 -0.05
N SER A 107 -2.79 20.46 1.27
CA SER A 107 -3.07 21.59 2.17
C SER A 107 -1.95 22.62 2.19
N ILE A 108 -0.70 22.15 2.21
CA ILE A 108 0.49 22.98 2.14
C ILE A 108 0.51 23.78 0.83
N ALA A 109 0.27 23.10 -0.31
CA ALA A 109 0.23 23.76 -1.61
C ALA A 109 -0.90 24.80 -1.69
N MET A 110 -2.09 24.49 -1.15
CA MET A 110 -3.19 25.44 -1.05
C MET A 110 -2.85 26.66 -0.18
N ASN A 111 -2.20 26.46 0.96
CA ASN A 111 -1.76 27.55 1.83
C ASN A 111 -0.79 28.50 1.11
N VAL A 112 0.23 27.94 0.44
CA VAL A 112 1.20 28.74 -0.35
C VAL A 112 0.49 29.54 -1.45
N ARG A 113 -0.55 28.96 -2.07
CA ARG A 113 -1.33 29.67 -3.09
C ARG A 113 -2.21 30.76 -2.53
N GLU A 114 -2.88 30.54 -1.39
CA GLU A 114 -3.63 31.61 -0.71
C GLU A 114 -2.70 32.78 -0.38
N PHE A 115 -1.49 32.48 0.12
CA PHE A 115 -0.48 33.49 0.41
C PHE A 115 -0.04 34.26 -0.84
N ASN A 116 0.28 33.56 -1.93
CA ASN A 116 0.71 34.18 -3.19
C ASN A 116 -0.40 34.99 -3.88
N ALA A 117 -1.67 34.62 -3.69
CA ALA A 117 -2.83 35.37 -4.18
C ALA A 117 -3.11 36.64 -3.35
N GLY A 118 -2.25 36.98 -2.38
CA GLY A 118 -2.43 38.17 -1.56
C GLY A 118 -3.64 38.08 -0.62
N VAL A 119 -4.16 36.88 -0.35
CA VAL A 119 -5.22 36.68 0.64
C VAL A 119 -4.63 36.98 2.02
N SER A 120 -4.80 38.22 2.46
CA SER A 120 -4.39 38.63 3.80
C SER A 120 -5.28 37.91 4.83
N ALA A 121 -4.67 37.51 5.95
CA ALA A 121 -5.38 36.86 7.04
C ALA A 121 -6.35 37.82 7.79
N ILE A 122 -6.54 39.03 7.28
CA ILE A 122 -7.32 40.10 7.90
C ILE A 122 -8.26 40.63 6.83
N SER A 123 -9.53 40.23 6.92
CA SER A 123 -10.62 40.90 6.22
C SER A 123 -11.32 41.83 7.21
N VAL A 124 -11.40 43.11 6.88
CA VAL A 124 -12.25 44.07 7.61
C VAL A 124 -13.63 43.96 6.98
N GLU A 125 -14.61 43.53 7.75
CA GLU A 125 -16.01 43.51 7.35
C GLU A 125 -16.69 44.64 8.14
N HIS A 126 -17.30 45.58 7.42
CA HIS A 126 -18.15 46.61 8.03
C HIS A 126 -19.53 46.00 8.19
N ASP A 127 -19.97 45.84 9.44
CA ASP A 127 -21.34 45.44 9.75
C ASP A 127 -22.29 46.64 9.55
N ASP A 128 -23.57 46.40 9.24
CA ASP A 128 -24.57 47.45 8.98
C ASP A 128 -24.76 48.42 10.18
N ASP A 129 -24.27 48.03 11.36
CA ASP A 129 -24.25 48.83 12.60
C ASP A 129 -22.97 49.67 12.80
N ASP A 130 -22.20 49.94 11.74
CA ASP A 130 -20.97 50.78 11.77
C ASP A 130 -19.86 50.20 12.67
N GLN A 131 -19.95 48.92 13.05
CA GLN A 131 -18.90 48.21 13.78
C GLN A 131 -17.93 47.52 12.81
N THR A 132 -16.66 47.87 12.93
CA THR A 132 -15.56 47.21 12.23
C THR A 132 -15.24 45.88 12.92
N VAL A 133 -15.75 44.78 12.38
CA VAL A 133 -15.40 43.44 12.86
C VAL A 133 -14.15 42.97 12.11
N VAL A 134 -13.02 42.95 12.80
CA VAL A 134 -11.77 42.39 12.26
C VAL A 134 -11.89 40.86 12.24
N GLN A 135 -12.34 40.30 11.13
CA GLN A 135 -12.46 38.85 10.98
C GLN A 135 -11.11 38.28 10.51
N LYS A 136 -10.50 37.45 11.36
CA LYS A 136 -9.25 36.76 11.02
C LYS A 136 -9.55 35.60 10.07
N THR A 137 -9.10 35.71 8.83
CA THR A 137 -9.24 34.65 7.82
C THR A 137 -8.33 33.49 8.17
N GLU A 138 -8.90 32.34 8.55
CA GLU A 138 -8.14 31.12 8.79
C GLU A 138 -7.58 30.56 7.48
N MET A 139 -6.26 30.56 7.30
CA MET A 139 -5.59 29.92 6.15
C MET A 139 -5.65 28.39 6.21
N PHE A 140 -5.42 27.71 5.08
CA PHE A 140 -5.20 26.25 5.08
C PHE A 140 -4.08 25.85 6.06
N PRO A 141 -4.21 24.72 6.79
CA PRO A 141 -3.13 24.27 7.66
C PRO A 141 -1.90 23.91 6.83
N ALA A 142 -0.70 24.31 7.28
CA ALA A 142 0.56 24.00 6.63
C ALA A 142 1.44 23.10 7.51
N PRO A 143 1.11 21.80 7.67
CA PRO A 143 1.79 20.89 8.59
C PRO A 143 3.15 20.41 8.06
N TRP A 144 4.08 21.31 7.74
CA TRP A 144 5.39 20.99 7.17
C TRP A 144 6.20 20.04 8.04
N VAL A 145 6.43 20.43 9.31
CA VAL A 145 7.24 19.68 10.26
C VAL A 145 6.71 18.25 10.47
N PRO A 146 5.43 18.02 10.85
CA PRO A 146 4.94 16.67 11.05
C PRO A 146 4.91 15.86 9.75
N THR A 147 4.68 16.48 8.58
CA THR A 147 4.72 15.78 7.29
C THR A 147 6.13 15.24 6.99
N ILE A 148 7.16 16.08 7.18
CA ILE A 148 8.56 15.67 7.00
C ILE A 148 8.95 14.58 7.99
N LEU A 149 8.58 14.75 9.28
CA LEU A 149 8.91 13.76 10.32
C LEU A 149 8.24 12.41 10.06
N ILE A 150 6.94 12.40 9.73
CA ILE A 150 6.22 11.16 9.42
C ILE A 150 6.81 10.50 8.17
N PHE A 151 7.13 11.28 7.13
CA PHE A 151 7.76 10.74 5.92
C PHE A 151 9.10 10.08 6.23
N LEU A 152 10.03 10.80 6.88
CA LEU A 152 11.35 10.27 7.22
C LEU A 152 11.25 9.04 8.12
N TYR A 153 10.43 9.10 9.16
CA TYR A 153 10.22 7.96 10.06
C TYR A 153 9.68 6.75 9.30
N THR A 154 8.70 6.95 8.41
CA THR A 154 8.08 5.88 7.67
C THR A 154 9.03 5.22 6.68
N VAL A 155 9.83 6.02 5.98
CA VAL A 155 10.84 5.51 5.04
C VAL A 155 11.94 4.73 5.76
N CYS A 156 12.39 5.20 6.93
CA CYS A 156 13.50 4.57 7.64
C CYS A 156 13.11 3.33 8.45
N PHE A 157 11.93 3.33 9.07
CA PHE A 157 11.58 2.34 10.10
C PHE A 157 10.41 1.42 9.73
N LEU A 158 9.67 1.69 8.65
CA LEU A 158 8.43 0.97 8.34
C LEU A 158 8.48 0.34 6.94
N PRO A 159 9.04 -0.89 6.82
CA PRO A 159 9.34 -1.52 5.52
C PRO A 159 8.10 -1.83 4.66
N TYR A 160 6.91 -1.85 5.28
CA TYR A 160 5.64 -2.12 4.60
C TYR A 160 5.01 -0.88 3.92
N ASN A 161 5.64 0.28 4.03
CA ASN A 161 5.19 1.50 3.35
C ASN A 161 6.12 1.78 2.16
N SER A 162 5.57 1.66 0.97
CA SER A 162 6.33 1.93 -0.26
C SER A 162 6.67 3.42 -0.41
N LEU A 163 7.96 3.72 -0.58
CA LEU A 163 8.45 5.06 -0.91
C LEU A 163 7.75 5.62 -2.16
N ILE A 164 7.60 4.80 -3.20
CA ILE A 164 6.96 5.19 -4.46
C ILE A 164 5.50 5.61 -4.20
N MET A 165 4.78 4.87 -3.37
CA MET A 165 3.39 5.19 -3.03
C MET A 165 3.29 6.50 -2.23
N MET A 166 4.17 6.72 -1.25
CA MET A 166 4.20 7.97 -0.48
C MET A 166 4.53 9.18 -1.35
N VAL A 167 5.60 9.11 -2.14
CA VAL A 167 6.04 10.21 -3.02
C VAL A 167 4.96 10.51 -4.07
N SER A 168 4.38 9.49 -4.71
CA SER A 168 3.30 9.69 -5.67
C SER A 168 2.07 10.35 -5.05
N ALA A 169 1.67 9.95 -3.83
CA ALA A 169 0.56 10.60 -3.13
C ALA A 169 0.83 12.08 -2.82
N MET A 170 2.05 12.42 -2.36
CA MET A 170 2.47 13.79 -2.10
C MET A 170 2.45 14.64 -3.38
N VAL A 171 3.02 14.11 -4.47
CA VAL A 171 3.02 14.74 -5.79
C VAL A 171 1.58 14.96 -6.26
N LEU A 172 0.74 13.93 -6.22
CA LEU A 172 -0.69 14.04 -6.57
C LEU A 172 -1.41 15.10 -5.72
N GLY A 173 -1.11 15.22 -4.44
CA GLY A 173 -1.65 16.27 -3.58
C GLY A 173 -1.28 17.67 -4.06
N ILE A 174 0.00 17.92 -4.35
CA ILE A 174 0.49 19.21 -4.87
C ILE A 174 -0.14 19.52 -6.23
N PHE A 175 -0.14 18.56 -7.15
CA PHE A 175 -0.73 18.72 -8.48
C PHE A 175 -2.23 18.98 -8.40
N THR A 176 -2.95 18.28 -7.52
CA THR A 176 -4.38 18.53 -7.31
C THR A 176 -4.61 19.95 -6.81
N ALA A 177 -3.82 20.43 -5.85
CA ALA A 177 -3.92 21.80 -5.36
C ALA A 177 -3.65 22.83 -6.47
N GLN A 178 -2.67 22.59 -7.34
CA GLN A 178 -2.28 23.52 -8.41
C GLN A 178 -3.25 23.55 -9.59
N PHE A 179 -3.66 22.38 -10.08
CA PHE A 179 -4.35 22.27 -11.37
C PHE A 179 -5.86 22.18 -11.24
N VAL A 180 -6.37 21.58 -10.16
CA VAL A 180 -7.82 21.41 -9.99
C VAL A 180 -8.46 22.69 -9.52
N PHE A 181 -7.79 23.42 -8.63
CA PHE A 181 -8.30 24.66 -8.09
C PHE A 181 -7.54 25.85 -8.67
N TYR A 182 -8.19 26.97 -8.82
CA TYR A 182 -7.52 28.24 -9.05
C TYR A 182 -8.26 29.34 -8.32
N PHE A 183 -7.50 30.33 -7.89
CA PHE A 183 -8.04 31.57 -7.38
C PHE A 183 -8.26 32.48 -8.59
N THR A 184 -9.51 32.88 -8.78
CA THR A 184 -9.85 33.91 -9.77
C THR A 184 -9.74 35.23 -9.05
N ASP A 185 -8.84 36.09 -9.54
CA ASP A 185 -8.79 37.48 -9.12
C ASP A 185 -10.07 38.16 -9.61
N ALA A 186 -10.69 38.97 -8.75
CA ALA A 186 -11.98 39.63 -9.02
C ALA A 186 -11.89 40.75 -10.09
N GLU A 187 -10.84 40.77 -10.92
CA GLU A 187 -10.57 41.86 -11.87
C GLU A 187 -11.32 41.74 -13.20
N GLU A 188 -12.03 40.63 -13.49
CA GLU A 188 -12.72 40.42 -14.77
C GLU A 188 -14.25 40.39 -14.62
N SER A 189 -14.81 41.25 -13.76
CA SER A 189 -16.20 41.68 -13.89
C SER A 189 -16.21 43.13 -14.37
N ASP A 190 -16.08 43.31 -15.69
CA ASP A 190 -16.41 44.56 -16.35
C ASP A 190 -17.86 44.95 -15.98
N ASP A 191 -18.04 46.20 -15.54
CA ASP A 191 -19.30 46.95 -15.42
C ASP A 191 -20.31 46.61 -14.30
N VAL A 192 -19.86 46.45 -13.05
CA VAL A 192 -20.72 46.84 -11.91
C VAL A 192 -20.02 47.92 -11.09
N THR A 193 -20.32 49.17 -11.43
CA THR A 193 -19.98 50.35 -10.63
C THR A 193 -20.77 50.31 -9.32
N ILE A 194 -20.29 49.57 -8.34
CA ILE A 194 -20.75 49.71 -6.95
C ILE A 194 -20.07 50.97 -6.39
N GLN A 195 -20.82 52.07 -6.41
CA GLN A 195 -20.45 53.30 -5.72
C GLN A 195 -20.54 53.05 -4.20
N GLY A 196 -19.37 52.99 -3.56
CA GLY A 196 -19.24 53.12 -2.10
C GLY A 196 -19.34 51.80 -1.34
N GLY A 197 -18.20 51.14 -1.13
CA GLY A 197 -18.08 49.99 -0.25
C GLY A 197 -16.78 49.26 -0.54
N GLU A 198 -15.96 49.06 0.49
CA GLU A 198 -14.58 48.56 0.41
C GLU A 198 -14.44 47.31 -0.48
N ILE A 199 -13.45 47.35 -1.38
CA ILE A 199 -13.06 46.24 -2.25
C ILE A 199 -12.37 45.18 -1.38
N GLY A 200 -13.14 44.36 -0.69
CA GLY A 200 -12.62 43.11 -0.15
C GLY A 200 -12.22 42.22 -1.31
N ASN A 201 -10.93 41.90 -1.45
CA ASN A 201 -10.43 40.98 -2.46
C ASN A 201 -11.16 39.64 -2.36
N PHE A 202 -12.20 39.46 -3.17
CA PHE A 202 -13.04 38.27 -3.15
C PHE A 202 -12.32 37.15 -3.88
N VAL A 203 -11.57 36.35 -3.13
CA VAL A 203 -10.85 35.22 -3.68
C VAL A 203 -11.76 33.99 -3.72
N ALA A 204 -12.36 33.77 -4.90
CA ALA A 204 -13.14 32.58 -5.18
C ALA A 204 -12.25 31.43 -5.65
N MET A 205 -12.35 30.27 -5.00
CA MET A 205 -11.73 29.04 -5.46
C MET A 205 -12.62 28.40 -6.52
N ARG A 206 -12.15 28.38 -7.77
CA ARG A 206 -12.86 27.74 -8.88
C ARG A 206 -12.19 26.42 -9.23
N MET A 207 -13.01 25.38 -9.33
CA MET A 207 -12.55 24.11 -9.90
C MET A 207 -12.51 24.27 -11.43
N SER A 208 -11.36 24.08 -12.05
CA SER A 208 -11.25 24.08 -13.50
C SER A 208 -11.89 22.81 -14.04
N SER A 209 -13.07 22.93 -14.64
CA SER A 209 -13.74 21.80 -15.31
C SER A 209 -12.86 21.18 -16.39
N ARG A 210 -12.06 22.00 -17.08
CA ARG A 210 -11.06 21.56 -18.06
C ARG A 210 -9.95 20.73 -17.41
N SER A 211 -9.37 21.21 -16.31
CA SER A 211 -8.31 20.47 -15.60
C SER A 211 -8.83 19.19 -14.98
N PHE A 212 -10.03 19.21 -14.39
CA PHE A 212 -10.66 18.02 -13.83
C PHE A 212 -10.98 16.99 -14.90
N SER A 213 -11.46 17.41 -16.07
CA SER A 213 -11.70 16.53 -17.22
C SER A 213 -10.38 15.90 -17.70
N LEU A 214 -9.32 16.70 -17.90
CA LEU A 214 -8.00 16.18 -18.28
C LEU A 214 -7.44 15.20 -17.26
N PHE A 215 -7.58 15.50 -15.97
CA PHE A 215 -7.13 14.62 -14.90
C PHE A 215 -7.93 13.31 -14.87
N SER A 216 -9.24 13.38 -15.08
CA SER A 216 -10.12 12.21 -15.17
C SER A 216 -9.76 11.34 -16.39
N ILE A 217 -9.46 11.96 -17.54
CA ILE A 217 -9.00 11.26 -18.76
C ILE A 217 -7.64 10.60 -18.51
N LEU A 218 -6.69 11.31 -17.89
CA LEU A 218 -5.39 10.75 -17.54
C LEU A 218 -5.57 9.55 -16.60
N PHE A 219 -6.38 9.69 -15.55
CA PHE A 219 -6.66 8.62 -14.60
C PHE A 219 -7.31 7.41 -15.28
N LEU A 220 -8.31 7.63 -16.12
CA LEU A 220 -8.95 6.58 -16.92
C LEU A 220 -7.93 5.91 -17.84
N THR A 221 -7.04 6.68 -18.47
CA THR A 221 -6.01 6.15 -19.37
C THR A 221 -5.01 5.28 -18.60
N LEU A 222 -4.53 5.74 -17.44
CA LEU A 222 -3.66 4.96 -16.57
C LEU A 222 -4.35 3.69 -16.06
N PHE A 223 -5.64 3.79 -15.72
CA PHE A 223 -6.45 2.64 -15.32
C PHE A 223 -6.58 1.62 -16.46
N LEU A 224 -6.91 2.08 -17.67
CA LEU A 224 -6.99 1.23 -18.86
C LEU A 224 -5.63 0.58 -19.15
N LEU A 225 -4.54 1.35 -19.13
CA LEU A 225 -3.18 0.82 -19.28
C LEU A 225 -2.88 -0.26 -18.24
N LEU A 226 -3.31 -0.08 -16.99
CA LEU A 226 -3.12 -1.11 -15.96
C LEU A 226 -3.96 -2.37 -16.24
N THR A 227 -5.19 -2.22 -16.74
CA THR A 227 -6.02 -3.37 -17.13
C THR A 227 -5.52 -4.11 -18.39
N PHE A 228 -4.87 -3.40 -19.32
CA PHE A 228 -4.38 -3.97 -20.58
C PHE A 228 -2.93 -4.48 -20.49
N ARG A 229 -2.06 -3.77 -19.76
CA ARG A 229 -0.61 -4.04 -19.72
C ARG A 229 -0.23 -5.12 -18.73
N VAL A 230 -1.01 -5.29 -17.66
CA VAL A 230 -0.76 -6.41 -16.75
C VAL A 230 -1.35 -7.64 -17.40
N VAL A 231 -0.47 -8.35 -18.11
CA VAL A 231 -0.69 -9.68 -18.66
C VAL A 231 -1.39 -10.49 -17.57
N ARG A 232 -2.65 -10.89 -17.82
CA ARG A 232 -3.34 -11.87 -16.96
C ARG A 232 -2.33 -13.00 -16.78
N PRO A 233 -1.93 -13.36 -15.54
CA PRO A 233 -1.02 -14.47 -15.39
C PRO A 233 -1.63 -15.63 -16.15
N ASN A 234 -0.82 -16.22 -17.01
CA ASN A 234 -1.22 -17.36 -17.80
C ASN A 234 -1.95 -18.32 -16.86
N GLU A 235 -3.20 -18.71 -17.14
CA GLU A 235 -3.98 -19.55 -16.21
C GLU A 235 -3.27 -20.87 -15.90
N LYS A 236 -2.27 -21.23 -16.72
CA LYS A 236 -1.27 -22.26 -16.44
C LYS A 236 -0.53 -22.14 -15.09
N TYR A 237 -0.51 -20.96 -14.45
CA TYR A 237 0.13 -20.72 -13.15
C TYR A 237 -0.87 -20.69 -11.96
N LYS A 238 -2.16 -20.98 -12.17
CA LYS A 238 -3.11 -21.19 -11.06
C LYS A 238 -2.82 -22.48 -10.27
N VAL A 239 -2.03 -23.38 -10.86
CA VAL A 239 -1.47 -24.55 -10.19
C VAL A 239 0.00 -24.21 -9.91
N PRO A 240 0.50 -24.30 -8.66
CA PRO A 240 1.81 -23.78 -8.24
C PRO A 240 3.03 -24.48 -8.86
N TYR A 241 2.89 -25.31 -9.89
CA TYR A 241 3.95 -26.18 -10.38
C TYR A 241 4.91 -25.58 -11.42
N LEU A 242 4.72 -24.33 -11.90
CA LEU A 242 5.45 -23.86 -13.10
C LEU A 242 6.13 -22.48 -13.04
N THR A 243 6.08 -21.76 -11.92
CA THR A 243 7.04 -20.66 -11.69
C THR A 243 8.19 -21.27 -10.94
N GLY A 244 9.35 -21.43 -11.60
CA GLY A 244 10.54 -22.09 -11.06
C GLY A 244 10.65 -21.91 -9.55
N CYS A 245 10.55 -23.01 -8.82
CA CYS A 245 10.78 -23.00 -7.40
C CYS A 245 12.26 -23.15 -7.16
N ASN A 246 12.71 -22.57 -6.06
CA ASN A 246 14.01 -22.92 -5.53
C ASN A 246 13.79 -24.14 -4.64
N THR A 247 14.38 -25.26 -5.05
CA THR A 247 14.41 -26.46 -4.24
C THR A 247 15.28 -26.19 -3.02
N MET A 248 14.70 -26.46 -1.87
CA MET A 248 15.41 -26.53 -0.60
C MET A 248 15.33 -27.94 -0.08
N TYR A 249 16.34 -28.34 0.68
CA TYR A 249 16.31 -29.58 1.42
C TYR A 249 16.72 -29.38 2.89
N SER A 250 16.30 -30.29 3.75
CA SER A 250 16.72 -30.39 5.15
C SER A 250 17.03 -31.84 5.48
N THR A 251 18.13 -32.08 6.20
CA THR A 251 18.50 -33.38 6.76
C THR A 251 18.10 -33.51 8.24
N ASN A 252 17.77 -32.40 8.91
CA ASN A 252 17.21 -32.42 10.26
C ASN A 252 15.70 -32.64 10.18
N VAL A 253 15.31 -33.87 9.82
CA VAL A 253 13.90 -34.25 9.61
C VAL A 253 13.31 -34.98 10.83
N ASP A 254 14.13 -35.32 11.81
CA ASP A 254 13.72 -36.12 12.98
C ASP A 254 12.52 -35.51 13.71
N ASP A 255 12.50 -34.20 13.91
CA ASP A 255 11.37 -33.51 14.55
C ASP A 255 10.12 -33.49 13.66
N ILE A 256 10.29 -33.38 12.34
CA ILE A 256 9.18 -33.36 11.38
C ILE A 256 8.54 -34.76 11.29
N VAL A 257 9.37 -35.80 11.27
CA VAL A 257 8.98 -37.21 11.22
C VAL A 257 8.34 -37.64 12.54
N ASN A 258 8.91 -37.26 13.69
CA ASN A 258 8.37 -37.59 15.01
C ASN A 258 6.98 -36.96 15.24
N ASP A 259 6.75 -35.73 14.77
CA ASP A 259 5.43 -35.09 14.82
C ASP A 259 4.45 -35.73 13.79
N TYR A 260 4.98 -36.31 12.71
CA TYR A 260 4.21 -36.97 11.64
C TYR A 260 3.68 -38.36 11.99
N TYR A 261 4.49 -39.18 12.65
CA TYR A 261 4.19 -40.60 12.91
C TYR A 261 3.46 -40.85 14.24
N GLY A 262 3.13 -39.78 14.98
CA GLY A 262 2.27 -39.73 16.17
C GLY A 262 1.85 -41.08 16.75
N ASN A 263 2.52 -41.52 17.82
CA ASN A 263 2.21 -42.69 18.66
C ASN A 263 2.00 -44.06 17.99
N ASN A 264 2.11 -44.18 16.66
CA ASN A 264 2.02 -45.46 15.96
C ASN A 264 3.38 -46.16 16.00
N ARG A 265 3.68 -46.74 17.17
CA ARG A 265 4.92 -47.48 17.49
C ARG A 265 5.30 -48.58 16.48
N GLU A 266 4.34 -49.10 15.72
CA GLU A 266 4.61 -50.15 14.73
C GLU A 266 5.35 -49.66 13.47
N ARG A 267 5.27 -48.36 13.12
CA ARG A 267 6.06 -47.77 12.01
C ARG A 267 7.33 -47.04 12.48
N GLN A 268 7.42 -46.69 13.76
CA GLN A 268 8.64 -46.14 14.36
C GLN A 268 9.82 -47.12 14.32
N ARG A 269 9.56 -48.43 14.28
CA ARG A 269 10.60 -49.47 14.30
C ARG A 269 11.59 -49.40 13.13
N TRP A 270 11.23 -48.76 12.02
CA TRP A 270 12.14 -48.58 10.87
C TRP A 270 13.08 -47.39 11.03
N LEU A 271 12.80 -46.50 11.99
CA LEU A 271 13.52 -45.23 12.17
C LEU A 271 14.42 -45.24 13.42
N GLU A 272 14.05 -46.01 14.45
CA GLU A 272 14.78 -46.04 15.74
C GLU A 272 15.91 -47.07 15.77
N ASP A 273 15.91 -48.10 14.92
CA ASP A 273 16.87 -49.22 15.04
C ASP A 273 18.21 -49.00 14.32
N ASN A 274 18.45 -47.82 13.74
CA ASN A 274 19.75 -47.44 13.23
C ASN A 274 20.25 -46.19 13.96
N ASP A 275 21.30 -46.36 14.76
CA ASP A 275 22.14 -45.31 15.36
C ASP A 275 22.81 -44.36 14.33
N GLY A 276 22.36 -44.40 13.06
CA GLY A 276 22.78 -43.54 11.98
C GLY A 276 21.92 -42.28 11.92
N GLN A 277 22.36 -41.23 12.61
CA GLN A 277 21.99 -39.85 12.31
C GLN A 277 22.13 -39.61 10.79
N GLY A 278 21.02 -39.43 10.07
CA GLY A 278 21.05 -38.96 8.67
C GLY A 278 20.57 -39.93 7.59
N THR A 279 19.59 -40.80 7.85
CA THR A 279 19.02 -41.65 6.79
C THR A 279 17.89 -40.99 5.99
N ILE A 280 17.38 -39.83 6.41
CA ILE A 280 16.24 -39.16 5.76
C ILE A 280 16.56 -37.72 5.38
N CYS A 281 16.14 -37.33 4.19
CA CYS A 281 16.20 -35.98 3.66
C CYS A 281 14.80 -35.52 3.23
N ALA A 282 14.42 -34.31 3.60
CA ALA A 282 13.18 -33.67 3.18
C ALA A 282 13.48 -32.60 2.14
N GLN A 283 12.91 -32.74 0.96
CA GLN A 283 12.98 -31.77 -0.13
C GLN A 283 11.67 -31.00 -0.21
N MET A 284 11.74 -29.70 -0.48
CA MET A 284 10.55 -28.88 -0.70
C MET A 284 10.76 -27.87 -1.82
N CYS A 285 9.74 -27.72 -2.66
CA CYS A 285 9.72 -26.78 -3.77
C CYS A 285 9.11 -25.46 -3.28
N VAL A 286 9.96 -24.48 -2.95
CA VAL A 286 9.50 -23.18 -2.43
C VAL A 286 9.34 -22.17 -3.57
N PRO A 287 8.15 -21.57 -3.75
CA PRO A 287 7.96 -20.52 -4.76
C PRO A 287 8.91 -19.35 -4.54
N ASN A 288 9.52 -18.81 -5.60
CA ASN A 288 10.49 -17.70 -5.52
C ASN A 288 10.02 -16.48 -4.70
N VAL A 289 8.72 -16.19 -4.69
CA VAL A 289 8.13 -15.08 -3.92
C VAL A 289 8.20 -15.33 -2.41
N ALA A 290 8.14 -16.60 -1.99
CA ALA A 290 8.21 -17.01 -0.59
C ALA A 290 9.61 -17.53 -0.20
N TYR A 291 10.51 -17.72 -1.17
CA TYR A 291 11.84 -18.27 -0.99
C TYR A 291 12.66 -17.55 0.09
N ILE A 292 12.91 -16.25 -0.07
CA ILE A 292 13.73 -15.46 0.86
C ILE A 292 13.14 -15.47 2.28
N PRO A 293 11.86 -15.13 2.50
CA PRO A 293 11.33 -15.11 3.87
C PRO A 293 11.28 -16.49 4.51
N ILE A 294 11.07 -17.57 3.75
CA ILE A 294 11.09 -18.94 4.28
C ILE A 294 12.52 -19.35 4.63
N TYR A 295 13.49 -19.16 3.72
CA TYR A 295 14.89 -19.53 3.96
C TYR A 295 15.46 -18.86 5.22
N TRP A 296 15.28 -17.54 5.32
CA TRP A 296 15.76 -16.76 6.46
C TRP A 296 14.95 -17.03 7.72
N GLY A 297 13.63 -17.21 7.59
CA GLY A 297 12.76 -17.49 8.72
C GLY A 297 13.01 -18.86 9.33
N VAL A 298 13.18 -19.90 8.51
CA VAL A 298 13.48 -21.26 8.97
C VAL A 298 14.83 -21.28 9.68
N ASN A 299 15.88 -20.79 9.03
CA ASN A 299 17.23 -20.79 9.61
C ASN A 299 17.39 -19.88 10.84
N GLY A 300 16.51 -18.89 11.02
CA GLY A 300 16.56 -17.95 12.15
C GLY A 300 15.69 -18.32 13.35
N PHE A 301 14.60 -19.08 13.14
CA PHE A 301 13.58 -19.31 14.18
C PHE A 301 13.27 -20.77 14.48
N PHE A 302 13.73 -21.71 13.66
CA PHE A 302 13.44 -23.13 13.85
C PHE A 302 14.73 -23.92 14.14
N PRO A 303 14.65 -25.06 14.86
CA PRO A 303 15.80 -25.87 15.19
C PRO A 303 16.38 -26.66 14.00
N PHE A 304 15.68 -26.68 12.86
CA PHE A 304 16.14 -27.32 11.63
C PHE A 304 16.65 -26.28 10.63
N SER A 305 17.74 -26.62 9.93
CA SER A 305 18.33 -25.81 8.87
C SER A 305 17.84 -26.26 7.50
N VAL A 306 17.57 -25.30 6.62
CA VAL A 306 17.31 -25.56 5.19
C VAL A 306 18.49 -25.10 4.35
N SER A 307 18.84 -25.94 3.37
CA SER A 307 19.92 -25.74 2.42
C SER A 307 19.40 -25.74 0.98
N HIS A 308 20.15 -25.12 0.08
CA HIS A 308 19.83 -25.12 -1.34
C HIS A 308 20.19 -26.45 -2.01
N GLY A 309 19.33 -26.95 -2.89
CA GLY A 309 19.59 -28.15 -3.69
C GLY A 309 18.49 -29.19 -3.57
N THR A 310 18.77 -30.40 -4.06
CA THR A 310 17.87 -31.55 -3.95
C THR A 310 18.41 -32.59 -2.97
N CYS A 311 17.54 -33.47 -2.49
CA CYS A 311 17.95 -34.61 -1.68
C CYS A 311 18.81 -35.59 -2.50
N GLU A 312 18.52 -35.74 -3.79
CA GLU A 312 19.28 -36.58 -4.72
C GLU A 312 20.73 -36.13 -4.88
N ASP A 313 20.98 -34.82 -4.91
CA ASP A 313 22.33 -34.24 -4.97
C ASP A 313 23.21 -34.63 -3.76
N ASN A 314 22.58 -35.01 -2.65
CA ASN A 314 23.24 -35.39 -1.39
C ASN A 314 23.21 -36.89 -1.10
N GLY A 315 22.85 -37.72 -2.09
CA GLY A 315 22.90 -39.19 -1.98
C GLY A 315 21.61 -39.86 -1.50
N TYR A 316 20.51 -39.12 -1.31
CA TYR A 316 19.22 -39.69 -0.95
C TYR A 316 18.40 -39.94 -2.22
N ARG A 317 18.23 -41.20 -2.62
CA ARG A 317 17.64 -41.57 -3.92
C ARG A 317 16.30 -42.28 -3.79
N GLU A 318 16.01 -42.90 -2.66
CA GLU A 318 14.79 -43.66 -2.48
C GLU A 318 13.68 -42.74 -1.97
N HIS A 319 12.70 -42.48 -2.83
CA HIS A 319 11.51 -41.74 -2.46
C HIS A 319 10.67 -42.52 -1.44
N VAL A 320 10.33 -41.88 -0.33
CA VAL A 320 9.57 -42.48 0.77
C VAL A 320 8.12 -42.02 0.75
N SER A 321 7.87 -40.72 0.62
CA SER A 321 6.53 -40.15 0.74
C SER A 321 6.44 -38.72 0.24
N ASP A 322 5.26 -38.34 -0.26
CA ASP A 322 4.90 -36.96 -0.58
C ASP A 322 3.87 -36.42 0.38
N LYS A 323 4.02 -35.15 0.77
CA LYS A 323 2.94 -34.43 1.41
C LYS A 323 2.94 -32.93 1.17
N THR A 324 1.74 -32.43 0.91
CA THR A 324 1.43 -31.01 0.96
C THR A 324 1.19 -30.55 2.40
N ILE A 325 2.06 -29.69 2.92
CA ILE A 325 1.81 -28.95 4.16
C ILE A 325 1.13 -27.64 3.80
N THR A 326 -0.12 -27.48 4.24
CA THR A 326 -0.85 -26.22 4.13
C THR A 326 -0.82 -25.48 5.46
N LYS A 327 -0.18 -24.30 5.49
CA LYS A 327 -0.21 -23.41 6.65
C LYS A 327 -0.54 -21.99 6.20
N LEU A 328 -1.55 -21.39 6.85
CA LEU A 328 -2.11 -20.09 6.48
C LEU A 328 -2.65 -20.07 5.03
N SER A 329 -1.95 -19.36 4.12
CA SER A 329 -2.34 -19.17 2.72
C SER A 329 -1.36 -19.79 1.73
N TYR A 330 -0.39 -20.57 2.23
CA TYR A 330 0.62 -21.23 1.41
C TYR A 330 0.54 -22.74 1.60
N SER A 331 0.62 -23.44 0.48
CA SER A 331 0.82 -24.89 0.40
C SER A 331 2.25 -25.14 -0.05
N VAL A 332 3.00 -25.94 0.71
CA VAL A 332 4.34 -26.39 0.35
C VAL A 332 4.29 -27.90 0.22
N ASP A 333 4.65 -28.41 -0.95
CA ASP A 333 4.83 -29.84 -1.16
C ASP A 333 6.21 -30.23 -0.62
N VAL A 334 6.22 -31.22 0.26
CA VAL A 334 7.40 -31.79 0.92
C VAL A 334 7.51 -33.24 0.48
N GLU A 335 8.65 -33.58 -0.09
CA GLU A 335 9.01 -34.91 -0.57
C GLU A 335 10.07 -35.47 0.38
N LEU A 336 9.87 -36.69 0.87
CA LEU A 336 10.80 -37.37 1.76
C LEU A 336 11.59 -38.40 0.97
N TYR A 337 12.90 -38.38 1.14
CA TYR A 337 13.84 -39.32 0.54
C TYR A 337 14.65 -40.00 1.63
N SER A 338 14.98 -41.27 1.41
CA SER A 338 15.87 -42.04 2.26
C SER A 338 17.19 -42.34 1.55
N PHE A 339 18.23 -42.54 2.36
CA PHE A 339 19.53 -42.93 1.88
C PHE A 339 19.49 -44.38 1.43
N THR A 340 19.66 -44.63 0.13
CA THR A 340 20.01 -45.96 -0.36
C THR A 340 21.47 -46.19 0.03
N GLY A 341 21.69 -46.82 1.17
CA GLY A 341 22.98 -47.47 1.42
C GLY A 341 23.26 -48.34 0.20
N SER A 342 24.44 -48.22 -0.40
CA SER A 342 24.91 -49.33 -1.19
C SER A 342 24.94 -50.50 -0.21
N ASP A 343 23.96 -51.40 -0.31
CA ASP A 343 24.12 -52.78 0.07
C ASP A 343 25.21 -53.36 -0.83
N ASP A 344 26.43 -52.84 -0.68
CA ASP A 344 27.63 -53.52 -1.12
C ASP A 344 27.73 -54.73 -0.20
N ASP A 345 27.19 -55.84 -0.69
CA ASP A 345 28.00 -57.03 -0.91
C ASP A 345 29.06 -57.22 0.19
N TYR A 346 28.64 -57.58 1.39
CA TYR A 346 29.48 -58.44 2.23
C TYR A 346 29.54 -59.83 1.57
N VAL A 347 30.25 -59.89 0.43
CA VAL A 347 30.79 -61.13 -0.11
C VAL A 347 31.76 -61.64 0.96
N ASN A 348 31.33 -62.69 1.63
CA ASN A 348 32.06 -63.36 2.67
C ASN A 348 33.22 -64.15 2.02
N ASP A 349 34.30 -63.46 1.67
CA ASP A 349 35.56 -64.05 1.14
C ASP A 349 36.39 -64.70 2.27
N ASN A 350 35.77 -65.59 3.03
CA ASN A 350 36.46 -66.50 3.95
C ASN A 350 36.00 -67.94 3.69
N ALA A 351 36.37 -68.46 2.52
CA ALA A 351 36.45 -69.88 2.25
C ALA A 351 37.78 -70.19 1.54
N ASN A 352 38.84 -70.34 2.35
CA ASN A 352 40.02 -71.13 2.03
C ASN A 352 40.51 -71.80 3.32
#